data_AF-A0A8T5UN26-F1
#
_entry.id   AF-A0A8T5UN26-F1
#
_cell.length_a   1.000
_cell.length_b   1.000
_cell.length_c   1.000
_cell.angle_alpha   90.00
_cell.angle_beta   90.00
_cell.angle_gamma   90.00
#
_symmetry.space_group_name_H-M   'P 1'
#
loop_
_entity.id
_entity.type
_entity.pdbx_description
1 polymer ?
#
loop_
_entity_poly.entity_id
_entity_poly.type
_entity_poly.pdbx_seq_one_letter_code
_entity_poly.pdbx_strand_id
1 'polypeptide(L)' 'VRKWKPEPEGLLKIADNFEVNAEEMIYFGDLENDLLAGANAGVESYYIDTLINYVKKIKKASNL' A
#
# COMPACT_ATOMS: atom_id res chain seq x y z
N VAL A 1 -3.01 -18.53 -6.93
CA VAL A 1 -2.25 -17.27 -6.83
C VAL A 1 -1.89 -17.09 -5.36
N ARG A 2 -0.59 -17.08 -5.00
CA ARG A 2 -0.15 -16.97 -3.58
C ARG A 2 -0.45 -15.55 -3.09
N LYS A 3 -1.33 -15.44 -2.08
CA LYS A 3 -1.75 -14.26 -1.30
C LYS A 3 -1.15 -12.90 -1.72
N TRP A 4 -1.99 -12.09 -2.36
CA TRP A 4 -1.70 -10.70 -2.72
C TRP A 4 -2.41 -9.76 -1.73
N LYS A 5 -2.05 -8.47 -1.76
CA LYS A 5 -2.78 -7.40 -1.05
C LYS A 5 -4.31 -7.60 -1.21
N PRO A 6 -5.09 -7.54 -0.11
CA PRO A 6 -4.75 -6.94 1.19
C PRO A 6 -4.11 -7.90 2.21
N GLU A 7 -3.66 -9.08 1.79
CA GLU A 7 -3.01 -10.04 2.69
C GLU A 7 -1.64 -9.50 3.18
N PRO A 8 -1.31 -9.61 4.48
CA PRO A 8 -0.14 -8.97 5.08
C PRO A 8 1.19 -9.68 4.83
N GLU A 9 1.19 -10.92 4.32
CA GLU A 9 2.39 -11.77 4.22
C GLU A 9 3.52 -11.12 3.41
N GLY A 10 3.20 -10.24 2.46
CA GLY A 10 4.21 -9.47 1.74
C GLY A 10 5.02 -8.57 2.68
N LEU A 11 4.33 -7.78 3.51
CA LEU A 11 4.96 -6.85 4.44
C LEU A 11 5.65 -7.58 5.59
N LEU A 12 5.04 -8.65 6.11
CA LEU A 12 5.65 -9.47 7.17
C LEU A 12 6.98 -10.11 6.73
N LYS A 13 7.07 -10.55 5.47
CA LYS A 13 8.33 -11.07 4.92
C LYS A 13 9.38 -9.99 4.71
N ILE A 14 8.97 -8.77 4.35
CA ILE A 14 9.88 -7.63 4.25
C ILE A 14 10.44 -7.31 5.63
N ALA A 15 9.57 -7.20 6.64
CA ALA A 15 9.97 -6.95 8.02
C ALA A 15 11.00 -7.98 8.52
N ASP A 16 10.72 -9.28 8.34
CA ASP A 16 11.61 -10.39 8.69
C ASP A 16 12.96 -10.31 7.98
N ASN A 17 12.96 -10.05 6.66
CA ASN A 17 14.20 -9.97 5.87
C ASN A 17 15.11 -8.80 6.26
N PHE A 18 14.54 -7.69 6.75
CA PHE A 18 15.29 -6.50 7.15
C PHE A 18 15.48 -6.39 8.66
N GLU A 19 14.97 -7.35 9.43
CA GLU A 19 15.01 -7.37 10.90
C GLU A 19 14.45 -6.09 11.53
N VAL A 20 13.33 -5.58 11.00
CA VAL A 20 12.64 -4.37 11.49
C VAL A 20 11.24 -4.69 12.02
N ASN A 21 10.75 -3.84 12.91
CA ASN A 21 9.43 -3.96 13.51
C ASN A 21 8.42 -3.04 12.81
N ALA A 22 7.12 -3.25 13.05
CA ALA A 22 6.07 -2.45 12.40
C ALA A 22 6.15 -0.95 12.74
N GLU A 23 6.61 -0.59 13.93
CA GLU A 23 6.81 0.79 14.38
C GLU A 23 7.97 1.50 13.66
N GLU A 24 8.84 0.74 12.99
CA GLU A 24 9.98 1.24 12.21
C GLU A 24 9.65 1.31 10.70
N MET A 25 8.41 1.00 10.34
CA MET A 25 7.94 0.91 8.96
C MET A 25 6.84 1.93 8.69
N ILE A 26 6.88 2.53 7.51
CA ILE A 26 5.77 3.31 6.94
C ILE A 26 5.48 2.76 5.56
N TYR A 27 4.22 2.41 5.29
CA TYR A 27 3.78 1.85 4.01
C TYR A 27 3.00 2.86 3.18
N PHE A 28 3.44 3.11 1.95
CA PHE A 28 2.78 4.02 1.03
C PHE A 28 2.14 3.25 -0.13
N GLY A 29 0.90 3.58 -0.49
CA GLY A 29 0.21 2.99 -1.62
C GLY A 29 -0.83 3.91 -2.26
N ASP A 30 -1.30 3.55 -3.44
CA ASP A 30 -2.28 4.33 -4.21
C ASP A 30 -3.68 3.69 -4.24
N LEU A 31 -3.81 2.45 -3.78
CA LEU A 31 -5.06 1.71 -3.73
C LEU A 31 -5.46 1.41 -2.28
N GLU A 32 -6.76 1.25 -2.04
CA GLU A 32 -7.28 0.87 -0.73
C GLU A 32 -6.69 -0.46 -0.22
N ASN A 33 -6.42 -1.40 -1.13
CA ASN A 33 -5.77 -2.67 -0.80
C ASN A 33 -4.35 -2.50 -0.21
N ASP A 34 -3.67 -1.39 -0.49
CA ASP A 34 -2.38 -1.07 0.13
C ASP A 34 -2.57 -0.69 1.59
N LEU A 35 -3.53 0.18 1.88
CA LEU A 35 -3.80 0.60 3.25
C LEU A 35 -4.24 -0.58 4.11
N LEU A 36 -5.10 -1.44 3.56
CA LEU A 36 -5.54 -2.67 4.23
C LEU A 36 -4.39 -3.63 4.45
N ALA A 37 -3.46 -3.79 3.49
CA ALA A 37 -2.28 -4.62 3.69
C ALA A 37 -1.40 -4.09 4.83
N GLY A 38 -1.16 -2.78 4.88
CA GLY A 38 -0.44 -2.13 5.98
C GLY A 38 -1.11 -2.36 7.32
N ALA A 39 -2.41 -2.06 7.41
CA ALA A 39 -3.19 -2.25 8.64
C ALA A 39 -3.21 -3.71 9.12
N ASN A 40 -3.38 -4.67 8.21
CA ASN A 40 -3.35 -6.11 8.53
C ASN A 40 -1.97 -6.58 8.99
N ALA A 41 -0.90 -5.89 8.59
CA ALA A 41 0.47 -6.16 9.03
C ALA A 41 0.84 -5.37 10.30
N GLY A 42 -0.06 -4.53 10.83
CA GLY A 42 0.22 -3.63 11.96
C GLY A 42 1.10 -2.43 11.60
N VAL A 43 1.32 -2.17 10.30
CA VAL A 43 2.20 -1.11 9.79
C VAL A 43 1.38 0.13 9.48
N GLU A 44 1.90 1.29 9.88
CA GLU A 44 1.30 2.58 9.54
C GLU A 44 1.27 2.79 8.02
N SER A 45 0.11 3.17 7.48
CA SER A 45 -0.08 3.23 6.03
C SER A 45 -0.75 4.52 5.53
N TYR A 46 -0.29 5.00 4.37
CA TYR A 46 -0.68 6.29 3.79
C TYR A 46 -0.93 6.23 2.30
N TYR A 47 -1.86 7.08 1.84
CA TYR A 47 -2.11 7.26 0.41
C TYR A 47 -1.05 8.14 -0.25
N ILE A 48 -0.70 7.80 -1.49
CA ILE A 48 0.08 8.67 -2.38
C ILE A 48 -0.89 9.54 -3.19
N ASP A 49 -1.35 10.63 -2.58
CA ASP A 49 -2.35 11.53 -3.17
C ASP A 49 -1.94 12.07 -4.55
N THR A 50 -0.65 12.35 -4.75
CA THR A 50 -0.13 12.85 -6.05
C THR A 50 -0.44 11.89 -7.18
N LEU A 51 -0.22 10.58 -6.97
CA LEU A 51 -0.49 9.55 -7.99
C LEU A 51 -1.99 9.36 -8.20
N ILE A 52 -2.76 9.31 -7.10
CA ILE A 52 -4.23 9.20 -7.15
C ILE A 52 -4.82 10.36 -7.96
N ASN A 53 -4.35 11.58 -7.72
CA ASN A 53 -4.82 12.77 -8.42
C ASN A 53 -4.41 12.77 -9.90
N TYR A 54 -3.20 12.30 -10.22
CA TYR A 54 -2.75 12.15 -11.60
C TYR A 54 -3.64 11.16 -12.38
N VAL A 55 -3.92 9.98 -11.82
CA VAL A 55 -4.79 8.98 -12.46
C VAL A 55 -6.23 9.50 -12.62
N LYS A 56 -6.78 10.17 -11.60
CA LYS A 56 -8.10 10.83 -11.69
C LYS A 56 -8.14 11.86 -12.83
N LYS A 57 -7.09 12.66 -12.98
CA LYS A 57 -6.97 13.65 -14.07
C LYS A 57 -6.98 12.98 -15.45
N ILE A 58 -6.22 11.90 -15.64
CA ILE A 58 -6.20 11.16 -16.91
C ILE A 58 -7.60 10.59 -17.22
N LYS A 59 -8.23 9.90 -16.27
CA LYS A 59 -9.57 9.31 -16.47
C LYS A 59 -10.61 10.36 -16.86
N LYS A 60 -10.56 11.55 -16.23
CA LYS A 60 -11.46 12.66 -16.59
C LYS A 60 -11.22 13.16 -18.01
N ALA A 61 -9.95 13.25 -18.44
CA ALA A 61 -9.60 13.68 -19.80
C ALA A 61 -9.98 12.64 -20.87
N SER A 62 -9.97 11.36 -20.53
CA SER A 62 -10.34 10.26 -21.43
C SER A 62 -11.84 9.97 -21.51
N ASN A 63 -12.65 10.53 -20.59
CA ASN A 63 -14.10 10.44 -20.58
C ASN A 63 -14.79 11.66 -21.25
N LEU A 64 -14.03 12.44 -22.03
CA LEU A 64 -14.49 13.49 -22.94
C LEU A 64 -14.31 13.00 -24.38
#